data_AF-A0AAW0J443-F1
#
_entry.id   AF-A0AAW0J443-F1
#
_cell.length_a   1.000
_cell.length_b   1.000
_cell.length_c   1.000
_cell.angle_alpha   90.00
_cell.angle_beta   90.00
_cell.angle_gamma   90.00
#
_symmetry.space_group_name_H-M   'P 1'
#
loop_
_entity.id
_entity.type
_entity.pdbx_description
1 polymer ?
#
loop_
_entity_poly.entity_id
_entity_poly.type
_entity_poly.pdbx_seq_one_letter_code
_entity_poly.pdbx_strand_id
1 'polypeptide(L)'
;MATKNTILPILTLFSIFLPLATSIDFNYPAVFNFGDSNSDTGELTVGLGFSLDPPNGQHYFKTSTGRFCDGRLIIDFLRSIIDIWKRKALKIEETIT
;
A
#
# COMPACT_ATOMS: atom_id res chain seq x y z
N MET A 1 -21.03 37.91 -39.91
CA MET A 1 -21.94 36.85 -39.43
C MET A 1 -21.33 35.47 -39.69
N ALA A 2 -20.15 35.18 -39.12
CA ALA A 2 -19.37 33.94 -39.40
C ALA A 2 -18.76 33.32 -38.12
N THR A 3 -19.20 33.75 -36.94
CA THR A 3 -18.67 33.33 -35.63
C THR A 3 -19.42 32.15 -35.01
N LYS A 4 -20.59 31.76 -35.55
CA LYS A 4 -21.45 30.72 -34.95
C LYS A 4 -20.99 29.29 -35.26
N ASN A 5 -20.24 29.06 -36.36
CA ASN A 5 -19.86 27.71 -36.80
C ASN A 5 -18.45 27.27 -36.37
N THR A 6 -17.64 28.16 -35.79
CA THR A 6 -16.28 27.84 -35.30
C THR A 6 -16.26 27.27 -33.89
N ILE A 7 -17.34 27.45 -33.12
CA ILE A 7 -17.44 26.96 -31.73
C ILE A 7 -17.59 25.44 -31.69
N LEU A 8 -18.36 24.87 -32.62
CA LEU A 8 -18.61 23.43 -32.69
C LEU A 8 -17.32 22.61 -32.91
N PRO A 9 -16.43 22.93 -33.87
CA PRO A 9 -15.18 22.21 -34.04
C PRO A 9 -14.23 22.38 -32.83
N ILE A 10 -14.22 23.54 -32.18
CA ILE A 10 -13.43 23.78 -30.96
C ILE A 10 -13.93 22.89 -29.83
N LEU A 11 -15.24 22.77 -29.64
CA LEU A 11 -15.84 21.91 -28.62
C LEU A 11 -15.52 20.43 -28.89
N THR A 12 -15.63 20.00 -30.16
CA THR A 12 -15.27 18.62 -30.53
C THR A 12 -13.78 18.35 -30.34
N LEU A 13 -12.92 19.33 -30.63
CA LEU A 13 -11.49 19.22 -30.43
C LEU A 13 -11.14 19.10 -28.94
N PHE A 14 -11.80 19.90 -28.10
CA PHE A 14 -11.64 19.86 -26.65
C PHE A 14 -12.09 18.51 -26.05
N SER A 15 -13.21 17.94 -26.54
CA SER A 15 -13.68 16.61 -26.12
C SER A 15 -12.76 15.47 -26.58
N ILE A 16 -12.07 15.60 -27.71
CA ILE A 16 -11.08 14.62 -28.19
C ILE A 16 -9.77 14.72 -27.39
N PHE A 17 -9.37 15.94 -27.00
CA PHE A 17 -8.20 16.21 -26.16
C PHE A 17 -8.46 16.15 -24.65
N LEU A 18 -9.62 15.65 -24.25
CA LEU A 18 -9.95 15.29 -22.87
C LEU A 18 -9.77 13.77 -22.69
N PRO A 19 -8.62 13.13 -22.98
CA PRO A 19 -8.48 11.74 -22.58
C PRO A 19 -8.54 11.71 -21.06
N LEU A 20 -9.59 11.03 -20.60
CA LEU A 20 -9.87 10.61 -19.26
C LEU A 20 -8.56 10.38 -18.49
N ALA A 21 -8.31 11.21 -17.48
CA ALA A 21 -7.32 10.90 -16.46
C ALA A 21 -7.82 9.65 -15.73
N THR A 22 -7.52 8.47 -16.25
CA THR A 22 -7.77 7.22 -15.54
C THR A 22 -6.81 7.19 -14.37
N SER A 23 -7.32 7.34 -13.15
CA SER A 23 -6.51 6.99 -11.99
C SER A 23 -6.21 5.48 -12.07
N ILE A 24 -4.94 5.12 -11.92
CA ILE A 24 -4.58 3.72 -11.70
C ILE A 24 -4.94 3.45 -10.24
N ASP A 25 -6.01 2.68 -10.02
CA ASP A 25 -6.31 2.15 -8.69
C ASP A 25 -5.27 1.08 -8.34
N PHE A 26 -4.29 1.48 -7.53
CA PHE A 26 -3.28 0.59 -6.98
C PHE A 26 -3.87 -0.22 -5.82
N ASN A 27 -4.69 -1.22 -6.17
CA ASN A 27 -5.22 -2.16 -5.20
C ASN A 27 -4.27 -3.34 -5.00
N TYR A 28 -3.41 -3.27 -3.98
CA TYR A 28 -2.58 -4.37 -3.52
C TYR A 28 -3.27 -5.09 -2.34
N PRO A 29 -4.05 -6.16 -2.57
CA PRO A 29 -4.81 -6.82 -1.51
C PRO A 29 -3.93 -7.61 -0.54
N ALA A 30 -2.73 -7.99 -0.96
CA ALA A 30 -1.80 -8.79 -0.18
C ALA A 30 -0.34 -8.46 -0.52
N VAL A 31 0.54 -8.72 0.44
CA VAL A 31 1.99 -8.68 0.27
C VAL A 31 2.51 -10.08 0.61
N PHE A 32 3.24 -10.68 -0.33
CA PHE A 32 3.95 -11.93 -0.10
C PHE A 32 5.41 -11.61 0.20
N ASN A 33 5.88 -12.07 1.36
CA ASN A 33 7.26 -11.91 1.79
C ASN A 33 7.94 -13.28 1.77
N PHE A 34 9.11 -13.36 1.12
CA PHE A 34 9.98 -14.53 1.14
C PHE A 34 11.31 -14.12 1.75
N GLY A 35 11.87 -14.96 2.62
CA GLY A 35 13.14 -14.65 3.24
C GLY A 35 13.48 -15.58 4.39
N ASP A 36 14.20 -15.02 5.35
CA ASP A 36 14.67 -15.70 6.55
C ASP A 36 14.09 -15.02 7.81
N SER A 37 14.72 -15.30 8.96
CA SER A 37 14.34 -14.78 10.27
C SER A 37 14.24 -13.25 10.35
N ASN A 38 14.93 -12.49 9.49
CA ASN A 38 14.83 -11.02 9.47
C ASN A 38 13.51 -10.50 8.88
N SER A 39 12.72 -11.39 8.28
CA SER A 39 11.44 -11.07 7.66
C SER A 39 10.29 -11.94 8.17
N ASP A 40 10.63 -13.03 8.87
CA ASP A 40 9.68 -13.98 9.44
C ASP A 40 8.88 -13.35 10.61
N THR A 41 7.57 -13.19 10.40
CA THR A 41 6.65 -12.66 11.42
C THR A 41 6.16 -13.70 12.43
N GLY A 42 6.65 -14.95 12.38
CA GLY A 42 6.30 -16.05 13.28
C GLY A 42 5.96 -17.37 12.58
N GLU A 43 6.14 -17.46 11.26
CA GLU A 43 5.88 -18.64 10.44
C GLU A 43 6.69 -19.85 10.91
N LEU A 44 8.00 -19.70 11.14
CA LEU A 44 8.84 -20.83 11.55
C LEU A 44 8.41 -21.37 12.92
N THR A 45 8.16 -20.47 13.87
CA THR A 45 7.74 -20.80 15.23
C THR A 45 6.39 -21.51 15.26
N VAL A 46 5.43 -21.05 14.46
CA VAL A 46 4.11 -21.71 14.30
C VAL A 46 4.24 -23.04 13.56
N GLY A 47 5.01 -23.07 12.46
CA GLY A 47 5.15 -24.25 11.61
C GLY A 47 5.84 -25.43 12.29
N LEU A 48 6.79 -25.17 13.20
CA LEU A 48 7.51 -26.20 13.95
C LEU A 48 7.00 -26.37 15.39
N GLY A 49 6.07 -25.55 15.85
CA GLY A 49 5.44 -25.68 17.17
C GLY A 49 6.37 -25.43 18.36
N PHE A 50 7.30 -24.47 18.24
CA PHE A 50 8.14 -24.03 19.36
C PHE A 50 7.74 -22.61 19.79
N SER A 51 8.42 -22.06 20.79
CA SER A 51 8.28 -20.65 21.18
C SER A 51 9.66 -20.03 21.31
N LEU A 52 9.76 -18.74 21.00
CA LEU A 52 10.99 -18.00 21.22
C LEU A 52 10.99 -17.42 22.63
N ASP A 53 12.04 -17.75 23.38
CA ASP A 53 12.28 -17.20 24.71
C ASP A 53 12.74 -15.74 24.64
N PRO A 54 12.65 -15.01 25.78
CA PRO A 54 13.27 -13.70 25.92
C PRO A 54 14.74 -13.72 25.46
N PRO A 55 15.20 -12.69 24.74
CA PRO A 55 14.58 -11.36 24.66
C PRO A 55 13.55 -11.19 23.52
N ASN A 56 13.17 -12.21 22.77
CA ASN A 56 12.30 -12.01 21.60
C ASN A 56 10.89 -11.51 21.97
N GLY A 57 10.51 -10.33 21.46
CA GLY A 57 9.23 -9.67 21.72
C GLY A 57 9.05 -9.00 23.10
N GLN A 58 10.06 -9.04 23.99
CA GLN A 58 10.02 -8.47 25.33
C GLN A 58 9.88 -6.94 25.38
N HIS A 59 10.51 -6.20 24.47
CA HIS A 59 10.62 -4.75 24.46
C HIS A 59 9.45 -4.09 23.72
N TYR A 60 9.17 -4.47 22.47
CA TYR A 60 8.10 -3.81 21.70
C TYR A 60 6.71 -4.42 21.97
N PHE A 61 6.55 -5.73 21.81
CA PHE A 61 5.24 -6.40 21.90
C PHE A 61 4.85 -6.80 23.34
N LYS A 62 5.82 -6.82 24.26
CA LYS A 62 5.66 -7.29 25.66
C LYS A 62 5.22 -8.75 25.78
N THR A 63 5.40 -9.53 24.73
CA THR A 63 5.11 -10.97 24.64
C THR A 63 5.86 -11.56 23.45
N SER A 64 6.12 -12.88 23.49
CA SER A 64 6.72 -13.56 22.35
C SER A 64 5.73 -13.57 21.18
N THR A 65 6.18 -13.10 20.02
CA THR A 65 5.38 -13.08 18.78
C THR A 65 5.87 -14.09 17.75
N GLY A 66 6.79 -14.99 18.13
CA GLY A 66 7.48 -15.89 17.18
C GLY A 66 8.47 -15.19 16.24
N ARG A 67 8.76 -13.91 16.47
CA ARG A 67 9.72 -13.13 15.67
C ARG A 67 11.11 -13.23 16.27
N PHE A 68 12.14 -13.43 15.44
CA PHE A 68 13.55 -13.45 15.86
C PHE A 68 14.11 -12.05 16.13
N CYS A 69 13.34 -11.20 16.81
CA CYS A 69 13.75 -9.88 17.25
C CYS A 69 12.92 -9.42 18.44
N ASP A 70 13.40 -8.36 19.10
CA ASP A 70 12.72 -7.75 20.24
C ASP A 70 11.71 -6.65 19.84
N GLY A 71 11.37 -6.60 18.55
CA GLY A 71 10.82 -5.41 17.92
C GLY A 71 10.00 -5.67 16.65
N ARG A 72 9.82 -4.59 15.88
CA ARG A 72 9.28 -4.66 14.53
C ARG A 72 10.36 -5.07 13.54
N LEU A 73 9.96 -5.83 12.53
CA LEU A 73 10.78 -6.18 11.38
C LEU A 73 10.66 -5.10 10.30
N ILE A 74 11.60 -5.06 9.37
CA ILE A 74 11.56 -4.10 8.24
C ILE A 74 10.24 -4.19 7.46
N ILE A 75 9.66 -5.39 7.36
CA ILE A 75 8.40 -5.63 6.65
C ILE A 75 7.20 -4.92 7.31
N ASP A 76 7.21 -4.68 8.62
CA ASP A 76 6.15 -3.92 9.30
C ASP A 76 6.16 -2.44 8.85
N PHE A 77 7.35 -1.88 8.67
CA PHE A 77 7.50 -0.50 8.21
C PHE A 77 7.13 -0.36 6.74
N LEU A 78 7.53 -1.31 5.89
CA LEU A 78 7.13 -1.33 4.49
C LEU A 78 5.61 -1.42 4.34
N ARG A 79 4.96 -2.31 5.11
CA ARG A 79 3.50 -2.41 5.14
C ARG A 79 2.86 -1.10 5.58
N SER A 80 3.38 -0.47 6.64
CA SER A 80 2.88 0.83 7.12
C SER A 80 2.98 1.92 6.06
N ILE A 81 4.08 1.96 5.30
CA ILE A 81 4.26 2.90 4.19
C ILE A 81 3.22 2.63 3.10
N ILE A 82 3.05 1.38 2.66
CA ILE A 82 2.05 1.03 1.64
C ILE A 82 0.64 1.47 2.08
N ASP A 83 0.27 1.23 3.34
CA ASP A 83 -1.02 1.64 3.89
C ASP A 83 -1.20 3.17 3.92
N ILE A 84 -0.14 3.92 4.27
CA ILE A 84 -0.16 5.39 4.25
C ILE A 84 -0.37 5.90 2.83
N TRP A 85 0.33 5.32 1.85
CA TRP A 85 0.25 5.74 0.46
C TRP A 85 -1.14 5.44 -0.12
N LYS A 86 -1.71 4.27 0.21
CA LYS A 86 -3.09 3.91 -0.13
C LYS A 86 -4.10 4.93 0.42
N ARG A 87 -3.99 5.28 1.70
CA ARG A 87 -4.88 6.29 2.32
C ARG A 87 -4.75 7.68 1.67
N LYS A 88 -3.53 8.09 1.29
CA LYS A 88 -3.30 9.36 0.60
C LYS A 88 -3.90 9.37 -0.81
N ALA A 89 -3.75 8.28 -1.56
CA ALA A 89 -4.32 8.15 -2.90
C ALA A 89 -5.85 8.23 -2.87
N LEU A 90 -6.50 7.49 -1.96
CA LEU A 90 -7.96 7.52 -1.79
C LEU A 90 -8.47 8.93 -1.46
N LYS A 91 -7.78 9.67 -0.59
CA LYS A 91 -8.16 11.05 -0.24
C LYS A 91 -8.05 12.02 -1.41
N ILE A 92 -7.07 11.82 -2.30
CA ILE A 92 -6.91 12.64 -3.50
C ILE A 92 -8.05 12.36 -4.48
N GLU A 93 -8.40 11.09 -4.70
CA GLU A 93 -9.51 10.72 -5.58
C GLU A 93 -10.84 11.31 -5.11
N GLU A 94 -11.17 11.20 -3.81
CA GLU A 94 -12.36 11.82 -3.21
C GLU A 94 -12.40 13.35 -3.35
N THR A 95 -11.25 14.02 -3.48
CA THR A 95 -11.20 15.48 -3.62
C THR A 95 -11.40 15.92 -5.08
N ILE A 96 -11.14 15.03 -6.04
CA ILE A 96 -11.18 15.32 -7.48
C ILE A 96 -12.54 14.91 -8.09
N THR A 97 -13.26 13.97 -7.49
CA THR A 97 -14.67 13.61 -7.82
C THR A 97 -15.69 14.51 -7.14
#